data_AF-A0A4D4L6L7-F1
#
_entry.id   AF-A0A4D4L6L7-F1
#
_cell.length_a   1.000
_cell.length_b   1.000
_cell.length_c   1.000
_cell.angle_alpha   90.00
_cell.angle_beta   90.00
_cell.angle_gamma   90.00
#
_symmetry.space_group_name_H-M   'P 1'
#
loop_
_entity.id
_entity.type
_entity.pdbx_description
1 polymer ?
#
loop_
_entity_poly.entity_id
_entity_poly.type
_entity_poly.pdbx_seq_one_letter_code
_entity_poly.pdbx_strand_id
1 'polypeptide(L)'
;MAGPVLLTLLLTTTGATLASEAGPGFANEVLLFLFLNVLAALLGGMLPALASAAVGSLLLNYYFTPPTHTLTIADPENIVAIAIFVAVAVCVASVVDLAARRTHQAARLRAESEILSFLAGSVLRGETSLEALLERVRETFAMDSVALLERESDVAPWTCAGSVGGHGGTPPPERPEDAEVDMPVGDHMALALSGRVLPAEDRRVLAAFAAQAAVVLDRQRLAQEAGQARELAEGNRIRTALLAAVSHDLRTPLAAIKAAVSSLRSDDVAWSAEDEAELLEGIESGADRLDHLVGNLLDMSRLQTGTVTPLIREIDLDEVVPMALVGVPEADVALDIPEELPMVAVDPGLLERAVANIVENAVKYSPPDRPVLVSASALGDRVELRVADGGPGVPDTDKDRIFEPFQRYGDAPRGQGSASGSPSPAASPRPWAGG
;
A
#
# COMPACT_ATOMS: atom_id res chain seq x y z
N MET A 1 -45.80 32.07 13.79
CA MET A 1 -46.93 32.14 14.74
C MET A 1 -47.17 33.52 15.34
N ALA A 2 -46.15 34.29 15.73
CA ALA A 2 -46.36 35.62 16.33
C ALA A 2 -46.91 36.68 15.34
N GLY A 3 -46.65 36.53 14.04
CA GLY A 3 -47.04 37.50 13.02
C GLY A 3 -48.54 37.80 12.97
N PRO A 4 -49.43 36.80 12.78
CA PRO A 4 -50.87 37.07 12.62
C PRO A 4 -51.47 37.73 13.85
N VAL A 5 -50.99 37.34 15.04
CA VAL A 5 -51.41 37.91 16.32
C VAL A 5 -51.00 39.38 16.44
N LEU A 6 -49.76 39.71 16.05
CA LEU A 6 -49.28 41.10 16.04
C LEU A 6 -50.02 41.97 15.02
N LEU A 7 -50.33 41.41 13.84
CA LEU A 7 -51.09 42.11 12.80
C LEU A 7 -52.53 42.38 13.25
N THR A 8 -53.19 41.40 13.90
CA THR A 8 -54.52 41.61 14.51
C THR A 8 -54.49 42.71 15.56
N LEU A 9 -53.48 42.70 16.44
CA LEU A 9 -53.36 43.70 17.50
C LEU A 9 -53.09 45.10 16.94
N LEU A 10 -52.29 45.20 15.87
CA LEU A 10 -52.07 46.45 15.14
C LEU A 10 -53.36 46.97 14.51
N LEU A 11 -54.05 46.15 13.72
CA LEU A 11 -55.28 46.54 13.01
C LEU A 11 -56.42 46.91 13.95
N THR A 12 -56.57 46.20 15.07
CA THR A 12 -57.60 46.51 16.08
C THR A 12 -57.28 47.80 16.85
N THR A 13 -56.01 48.07 17.17
CA THR A 13 -55.61 49.31 17.85
C THR A 13 -55.67 50.52 16.92
N THR A 14 -55.25 50.39 15.65
CA THR A 14 -55.34 51.48 14.66
C THR A 14 -56.75 51.72 14.15
N GLY A 15 -57.54 50.65 13.98
CA GLY A 15 -58.94 50.73 13.56
C GLY A 15 -59.82 51.40 14.62
N ALA A 16 -59.54 51.19 15.90
CA ALA A 16 -60.20 51.90 17.00
C ALA A 16 -59.86 53.40 17.04
N THR A 17 -58.69 53.81 16.55
CA THR A 17 -58.27 55.23 16.49
C THR A 17 -58.74 55.98 15.24
N LEU A 18 -59.18 55.28 14.19
CA LEU A 18 -59.62 55.84 12.90
C LEU A 18 -61.11 55.57 12.65
N ALA A 19 -61.96 55.87 13.63
CA ALA A 19 -63.42 55.86 13.50
C ALA A 19 -63.94 57.04 12.65
N SER A 20 -63.41 57.20 11.44
CA SER A 20 -63.95 58.10 10.40
C SER A 20 -64.09 57.32 9.09
N GLU A 21 -65.30 56.80 8.82
CA GLU A 21 -65.92 56.35 7.55
C GLU A 21 -65.10 55.75 6.37
N ALA A 22 -63.81 55.46 6.53
CA ALA A 22 -62.90 54.95 5.52
C ALA A 22 -61.87 53.99 6.12
N GLY A 23 -62.31 53.15 7.07
CA GLY A 23 -61.51 52.01 7.49
C GLY A 23 -61.26 51.07 6.31
N PRO A 24 -60.11 50.37 6.24
CA PRO A 24 -59.88 49.36 5.22
C PRO A 24 -61.00 48.33 5.31
N GLY A 25 -61.84 48.23 4.28
CA GLY A 25 -62.91 47.23 4.24
C GLY A 25 -62.34 45.82 4.42
N PHE A 26 -63.18 44.88 4.86
CA PHE A 26 -62.84 43.48 5.14
C PHE A 26 -61.89 42.84 4.11
N ALA A 27 -62.02 43.18 2.82
CA ALA A 27 -61.12 42.74 1.75
C ALA A 27 -59.64 43.12 1.95
N ASN A 28 -59.35 44.34 2.42
CA ASN A 28 -57.98 44.81 2.66
C ASN A 28 -57.34 44.10 3.84
N GLU A 29 -58.12 43.80 4.88
CA GLU A 29 -57.65 43.04 6.04
C GLU A 29 -57.26 41.62 5.62
N VAL A 30 -58.11 40.95 4.82
CA VAL A 30 -57.81 39.62 4.24
C VAL A 30 -56.52 39.64 3.41
N LEU A 31 -56.27 40.68 2.61
CA LEU A 31 -55.03 40.82 1.82
C LEU A 31 -53.79 40.98 2.69
N LEU A 32 -53.86 41.69 3.81
CA LEU A 32 -52.74 41.85 4.74
C LEU A 32 -52.39 40.53 5.45
N PHE A 33 -53.40 39.76 5.88
CA PHE A 33 -53.17 38.42 6.40
C PHE A 33 -52.58 37.49 5.35
N LEU A 34 -52.98 37.65 4.08
CA LEU A 34 -52.45 36.86 2.97
C LEU A 34 -50.96 37.16 2.74
N PHE A 35 -50.59 38.44 2.71
CA PHE A 35 -49.20 38.87 2.59
C PHE A 35 -48.32 38.28 3.70
N LEU A 36 -48.82 38.29 4.94
CA LEU A 36 -48.09 37.73 6.06
C LEU A 36 -47.92 36.21 5.97
N ASN A 37 -48.93 35.49 5.46
CA ASN A 37 -48.82 34.06 5.22
C ASN A 37 -47.77 33.73 4.14
N VAL A 38 -47.68 34.54 3.08
CA VAL A 38 -46.64 34.41 2.05
C VAL A 38 -45.25 34.59 2.68
N LEU A 39 -45.08 35.62 3.53
CA LEU A 39 -43.82 35.88 4.21
C LEU A 39 -43.42 34.73 5.16
N ALA A 40 -44.38 34.17 5.89
CA ALA A 40 -44.16 33.00 6.73
C ALA A 40 -43.74 31.76 5.92
N ALA A 41 -44.31 31.57 4.73
CA ALA A 41 -43.92 30.49 3.81
C ALA A 41 -42.48 30.66 3.31
N LEU A 42 -42.07 31.88 2.96
CA LEU A 42 -40.72 32.17 2.47
C LEU A 42 -39.65 31.96 3.53
N LEU A 43 -39.93 32.31 4.80
CA LEU A 43 -38.95 32.23 5.88
C LEU A 43 -38.90 30.85 6.56
N GLY A 44 -40.03 30.14 6.61
CA GLY A 44 -40.18 28.95 7.45
C GLY A 44 -40.68 27.69 6.75
N GLY A 45 -41.01 27.77 5.46
CA GLY A 45 -41.58 26.65 4.71
C GLY A 45 -43.07 26.40 5.01
N MET A 46 -43.55 25.21 4.63
CA MET A 46 -44.99 24.91 4.62
C MET A 46 -45.66 24.91 6.01
N LEU A 47 -44.98 24.34 7.03
CA LEU A 47 -45.58 24.18 8.37
C LEU A 47 -45.85 25.53 9.07
N PRO A 48 -44.90 26.49 9.11
CA PRO A 48 -45.18 27.83 9.65
C PRO A 48 -46.21 28.62 8.86
N ALA A 49 -46.29 28.42 7.53
CA ALA A 49 -47.29 29.07 6.68
C ALA A 49 -48.72 28.57 6.95
N LEU A 50 -48.90 27.25 7.03
CA LEU A 50 -50.18 26.64 7.38
C LEU A 50 -50.64 27.06 8.78
N ALA A 51 -49.72 27.06 9.74
CA ALA A 51 -50.01 27.46 11.10
C ALA A 51 -50.35 28.96 11.19
N SER A 52 -49.67 29.81 10.40
CA SER A 52 -50.00 31.23 10.25
C SER A 52 -51.38 31.44 9.61
N ALA A 53 -51.73 30.65 8.59
CA ALA A 53 -53.02 30.72 7.91
C ALA A 53 -54.18 30.27 8.81
N ALA A 54 -54.00 29.21 9.59
CA ALA A 54 -55.01 28.73 10.54
C ALA A 54 -55.27 29.76 11.64
N VAL A 55 -54.20 30.32 12.24
CA VAL A 55 -54.31 31.35 13.27
C VAL A 55 -54.89 32.65 12.69
N GLY A 56 -54.42 33.07 11.52
CA GLY A 56 -54.91 34.26 10.82
C GLY A 56 -56.39 34.13 10.44
N SER A 57 -56.82 32.97 9.95
CA SER A 57 -58.22 32.68 9.63
C SER A 57 -59.12 32.73 10.86
N LEU A 58 -58.66 32.20 12.00
CA LEU A 58 -59.42 32.24 13.25
C LEU A 58 -59.55 33.68 13.77
N LEU A 59 -58.49 34.47 13.67
CA LEU A 59 -58.48 35.87 14.09
C LEU A 59 -59.32 36.76 13.17
N LEU A 60 -59.30 36.53 11.85
CA LEU A 60 -60.17 37.17 10.87
C LEU A 60 -61.65 36.89 11.17
N ASN A 61 -61.98 35.63 11.47
CA ASN A 61 -63.36 35.26 11.83
C ASN A 61 -63.81 35.94 13.13
N TYR A 62 -62.97 35.93 14.16
CA TYR A 62 -63.36 36.44 15.48
C TYR A 62 -63.44 37.96 15.56
N TYR A 63 -62.50 38.71 14.95
CA TYR A 63 -62.41 40.17 15.12
C TYR A 63 -63.07 40.97 13.99
N PHE A 64 -63.11 40.43 12.78
CA PHE A 64 -63.41 41.23 11.59
C PHE A 64 -64.64 40.74 10.81
N THR A 65 -65.20 39.57 11.17
CA THR A 65 -66.41 39.02 10.52
C THR A 65 -67.65 39.29 11.38
N PRO A 66 -68.70 39.99 10.88
CA PRO A 66 -69.93 40.21 11.64
C PRO A 66 -70.76 38.92 11.86
N PRO A 67 -71.36 38.68 13.05
CA PRO A 67 -71.21 39.46 14.28
C PRO A 67 -69.85 39.24 14.95
N THR A 68 -69.12 40.34 15.15
CA THR A 68 -67.77 40.36 15.73
C THR A 68 -67.77 39.82 17.16
N HIS A 69 -66.64 39.22 17.59
CA HIS A 69 -66.44 38.55 18.88
C HIS A 69 -67.27 37.28 19.09
N THR A 70 -67.84 36.73 18.02
CA THR A 70 -68.49 35.42 18.02
C THR A 70 -67.86 34.54 16.94
N LEU A 71 -67.76 33.23 17.19
CA LEU A 71 -67.25 32.28 16.18
C LEU A 71 -68.36 31.82 15.21
N THR A 72 -69.51 32.48 15.21
CA THR A 72 -70.69 32.11 14.41
C THR A 72 -70.74 32.93 13.13
N ILE A 73 -70.62 32.25 11.99
CA ILE A 73 -70.68 32.89 10.67
C ILE A 73 -72.14 32.92 10.23
N ALA A 74 -72.77 34.09 10.27
CA ALA A 74 -74.17 34.26 9.88
C ALA A 74 -74.36 34.52 8.36
N ASP A 75 -73.35 35.12 7.71
CA ASP A 75 -73.42 35.52 6.31
C ASP A 75 -72.69 34.53 5.37
N PRO A 76 -73.36 33.98 4.34
CA PRO A 76 -72.75 33.02 3.43
C PRO A 76 -71.61 33.61 2.58
N GLU A 77 -71.57 34.93 2.34
CA GLU A 77 -70.47 35.59 1.63
C GLU A 77 -69.14 35.53 2.39
N ASN A 78 -69.18 35.61 3.73
CA ASN A 78 -67.98 35.55 4.57
C ASN A 78 -67.37 34.15 4.63
N ILE A 79 -68.21 33.10 4.55
CA ILE A 79 -67.75 31.70 4.44
C ILE A 79 -66.93 31.52 3.17
N VAL A 80 -67.40 32.07 2.05
CA VAL A 80 -66.71 31.98 0.75
C VAL A 80 -65.36 32.72 0.81
N ALA A 81 -65.31 33.90 1.41
CA ALA A 81 -64.06 34.67 1.56
C ALA A 81 -63.01 33.92 2.39
N ILE A 82 -63.39 33.32 3.52
CA ILE A 82 -62.49 32.53 4.36
C ILE A 82 -62.02 31.27 3.62
N ALA A 83 -62.92 30.58 2.92
CA ALA A 83 -62.57 29.38 2.14
C ALA A 83 -61.56 29.70 1.03
N ILE A 84 -61.77 30.80 0.29
CA ILE A 84 -60.83 31.28 -0.74
C ILE A 84 -59.50 31.66 -0.11
N PHE A 85 -59.51 32.37 1.03
CA PHE A 85 -58.29 32.75 1.74
C PHE A 85 -57.44 31.53 2.13
N VAL A 86 -58.07 30.52 2.74
CA VAL A 86 -57.38 29.27 3.12
C VAL A 86 -56.86 28.55 1.87
N ALA A 87 -57.66 28.47 0.80
CA ALA A 87 -57.23 27.84 -0.45
C ALA A 87 -56.01 28.55 -1.08
N VAL A 88 -56.02 29.88 -1.15
CA VAL A 88 -54.89 30.66 -1.67
C VAL A 88 -53.65 30.50 -0.78
N ALA A 89 -53.81 30.52 0.55
CA ALA A 89 -52.70 30.31 1.48
C ALA A 89 -52.07 28.91 1.31
N VAL A 90 -52.87 27.87 1.13
CA VAL A 90 -52.39 26.50 0.85
C VAL A 90 -51.68 26.42 -0.50
N CYS A 91 -52.23 27.05 -1.56
CA CYS A 91 -51.59 27.09 -2.87
C CYS A 91 -50.24 27.80 -2.82
N VAL A 92 -50.16 28.98 -2.20
CA VAL A 92 -48.90 29.73 -2.04
C VAL A 92 -47.89 28.93 -1.22
N ALA A 93 -48.30 28.36 -0.08
CA ALA A 93 -47.42 27.53 0.74
C ALA A 93 -46.89 26.32 -0.05
N SER A 94 -47.74 25.68 -0.87
CA SER A 94 -47.36 24.54 -1.70
C SER A 94 -46.38 24.90 -2.82
N VAL A 95 -46.57 26.05 -3.48
CA VAL A 95 -45.68 26.54 -4.53
C VAL A 95 -44.31 26.91 -3.96
N VAL A 96 -44.28 27.60 -2.81
CA VAL A 96 -43.02 27.97 -2.14
C VAL A 96 -42.29 26.73 -1.63
N ASP A 97 -42.99 25.75 -1.05
CA ASP A 97 -42.40 24.49 -0.60
C ASP A 97 -41.85 23.67 -1.79
N LEU A 98 -42.58 23.62 -2.91
CA LEU A 98 -42.10 22.96 -4.14
C LEU A 98 -40.87 23.66 -4.74
N ALA A 99 -40.83 25.00 -4.72
CA ALA A 99 -39.70 25.78 -5.19
C ALA A 99 -38.45 25.57 -4.30
N ALA A 100 -38.62 25.57 -2.98
CA ALA A 100 -37.54 25.30 -2.02
C ALA A 100 -37.04 23.84 -2.10
N ARG A 101 -37.93 22.87 -2.35
CA ARG A 101 -37.51 21.47 -2.57
C ARG A 101 -36.70 21.29 -3.85
N ARG A 102 -37.04 22.00 -4.93
CA ARG A 102 -36.28 21.96 -6.19
C ARG A 102 -34.84 22.46 -6.05
N THR A 103 -34.61 23.50 -5.26
CA THR A 103 -33.25 24.02 -5.01
C THR A 103 -32.42 23.05 -4.17
N HIS A 104 -33.02 22.41 -3.16
CA HIS A 104 -32.34 21.39 -2.35
C HIS A 104 -32.05 20.09 -3.15
N GLN A 105 -32.98 19.63 -4.00
CA GLN A 105 -32.76 18.46 -4.85
C GLN A 105 -31.66 18.70 -5.90
N ALA A 106 -31.59 19.90 -6.48
CA ALA A 106 -30.52 20.28 -7.40
C ALA A 106 -29.13 20.31 -6.74
N ALA A 107 -29.05 20.66 -5.46
CA ALA A 107 -27.79 20.58 -4.70
C ALA A 107 -27.34 19.14 -4.46
N ARG A 108 -28.29 18.24 -4.14
CA ARG A 108 -27.99 16.82 -3.87
C ARG A 108 -27.55 16.05 -5.13
N LEU A 109 -28.22 16.27 -6.25
CA LEU A 109 -27.84 15.66 -7.55
C LEU A 109 -26.46 16.13 -8.05
N ARG A 110 -26.07 17.37 -7.75
CA ARG A 110 -24.73 17.88 -8.06
C ARG A 110 -23.65 17.21 -7.20
N ALA A 111 -23.92 17.01 -5.90
CA ALA A 111 -22.99 16.29 -5.02
C ALA A 111 -22.76 14.84 -5.47
N GLU A 112 -23.82 14.12 -5.87
CA GLU A 112 -23.71 12.76 -6.40
C GLU A 112 -22.92 12.70 -7.73
N SER A 113 -23.14 13.67 -8.63
CA SER A 113 -22.42 13.72 -9.92
C SER A 113 -20.93 14.09 -9.75
N GLU A 114 -20.59 14.90 -8.76
CA GLU A 114 -19.20 15.23 -8.42
C GLU A 114 -18.46 13.99 -7.88
N ILE A 115 -19.10 13.20 -7.01
CA ILE A 115 -18.56 11.94 -6.48
C ILE A 115 -18.35 10.90 -7.59
N LEU A 116 -19.30 10.77 -8.52
CA LEU A 116 -19.19 9.82 -9.64
C LEU A 116 -18.12 10.25 -10.65
N SER A 117 -18.01 11.54 -10.97
CA SER A 117 -16.96 12.06 -11.85
C SER A 117 -15.56 11.86 -11.25
N PHE A 118 -15.46 12.00 -9.93
CA PHE A 118 -14.26 11.77 -9.13
C PHE A 118 -13.81 10.29 -9.09
N LEU A 119 -14.75 9.37 -8.84
CA LEU A 119 -14.49 7.92 -8.86
C LEU A 119 -14.16 7.42 -10.27
N ALA A 120 -14.79 7.97 -11.30
CA ALA A 120 -14.47 7.65 -12.69
C ALA A 120 -13.08 8.18 -13.09
N GLY A 121 -12.70 9.38 -12.65
CA GLY A 121 -11.41 10.00 -12.98
C GLY A 121 -10.19 9.28 -12.40
N SER A 122 -10.31 8.73 -11.19
CA SER A 122 -9.23 8.04 -10.48
C SER A 122 -8.98 6.61 -10.98
N VAL A 123 -10.00 5.90 -11.47
CA VAL A 123 -9.87 4.54 -12.02
C VAL A 123 -9.43 4.57 -13.49
N LEU A 124 -9.85 5.56 -14.27
CA LEU A 124 -9.60 5.60 -15.72
C LEU A 124 -8.22 6.11 -16.13
N ARG A 125 -7.47 6.78 -15.25
CA ARG A 125 -6.26 7.53 -15.66
C ARG A 125 -4.92 6.89 -15.31
N GLY A 126 -4.87 5.86 -14.46
CA GLY A 126 -3.62 5.15 -14.16
C GLY A 126 -2.50 6.01 -13.54
N GLU A 127 -2.76 7.26 -13.15
CA GLU A 127 -1.81 8.14 -12.48
C GLU A 127 -1.62 7.64 -11.04
N THR A 128 -0.46 7.04 -10.75
CA THR A 128 -0.18 6.34 -9.48
C THR A 128 0.68 7.14 -8.50
N SER A 129 1.14 8.35 -8.88
CA SER A 129 2.00 9.17 -8.02
C SER A 129 1.32 10.47 -7.56
N LEU A 130 1.62 10.86 -6.31
CA LEU A 130 1.21 12.15 -5.76
C LEU A 130 1.67 13.32 -6.64
N GLU A 131 2.91 13.30 -7.12
CA GLU A 131 3.47 14.34 -8.00
C GLU A 131 2.65 14.56 -9.27
N ALA A 132 2.22 13.49 -9.95
CA ALA A 132 1.40 13.61 -11.17
C ALA A 132 0.06 14.29 -10.89
N LEU A 133 -0.55 13.98 -9.73
CA LEU A 133 -1.79 14.60 -9.30
C LEU A 133 -1.58 16.09 -8.97
N LEU A 134 -0.50 16.44 -8.25
CA LEU A 134 -0.20 17.83 -7.95
C LEU A 134 0.10 18.63 -9.22
N GLU A 135 0.82 18.03 -10.18
CA GLU A 135 1.11 18.65 -11.48
C GLU A 135 -0.17 18.91 -12.26
N ARG A 136 -1.13 17.98 -12.21
CA ARG A 136 -2.45 18.18 -12.79
C ARG A 136 -3.18 19.35 -12.14
N VAL A 137 -3.12 19.50 -10.82
CA VAL A 137 -3.71 20.63 -10.10
C VAL A 137 -3.06 21.93 -10.58
N ARG A 138 -1.73 21.97 -10.65
CA ARG A 138 -0.96 23.11 -11.14
C ARG A 138 -1.40 23.53 -12.53
N GLU A 139 -1.51 22.59 -13.47
CA GLU A 139 -1.94 22.84 -14.85
C GLU A 139 -3.41 23.27 -14.94
N THR A 140 -4.31 22.57 -14.24
CA THR A 140 -5.76 22.77 -14.33
C THR A 140 -6.17 24.15 -13.81
N PHE A 141 -5.53 24.61 -12.74
CA PHE A 141 -5.81 25.91 -12.13
C PHE A 141 -4.85 27.02 -12.58
N ALA A 142 -3.90 26.70 -13.48
CA ALA A 142 -2.86 27.60 -13.98
C ALA A 142 -2.10 28.29 -12.83
N MET A 143 -1.55 27.48 -11.93
CA MET A 143 -0.75 27.92 -10.78
C MET A 143 0.75 27.83 -11.09
N ASP A 144 1.54 28.62 -10.36
CA ASP A 144 3.00 28.60 -10.47
C ASP A 144 3.59 27.40 -9.71
N SER A 145 3.04 27.11 -8.53
CA SER A 145 3.44 25.99 -7.69
C SER A 145 2.29 25.46 -6.85
N VAL A 146 2.37 24.17 -6.51
CA VAL A 146 1.41 23.47 -5.65
C VAL A 146 2.18 22.57 -4.69
N ALA A 147 1.85 22.62 -3.41
CA ALA A 147 2.42 21.78 -2.38
C ALA A 147 1.32 21.13 -1.54
N LEU A 148 1.46 19.84 -1.25
CA LEU A 148 0.72 19.17 -0.21
C LEU A 148 1.55 19.23 1.08
N LEU A 149 1.01 19.94 2.07
CA LEU A 149 1.63 20.14 3.37
C LEU A 149 0.93 19.26 4.40
N GLU A 150 1.70 18.73 5.33
CA GLU A 150 1.20 17.95 6.46
C GLU A 150 1.90 18.34 7.76
N ARG A 151 1.32 17.97 8.90
CA ARG A 151 1.93 18.12 10.22
C ARG A 151 1.56 16.94 11.10
N GLU A 152 2.40 16.60 12.06
CA GLU A 152 2.16 15.44 12.94
C GLU A 152 1.14 15.75 14.05
N SER A 153 1.02 17.02 14.43
CA SER A 153 0.07 17.49 15.45
C SER A 153 -0.25 18.97 15.25
N ASP A 154 -1.20 19.50 16.01
CA ASP A 154 -1.60 20.91 15.93
C ASP A 154 -0.48 21.92 16.21
N VAL A 155 0.56 21.50 16.93
CA VAL A 155 1.70 22.33 17.31
C VAL A 155 2.97 22.00 16.55
N ALA A 156 2.97 20.93 15.73
CA ALA A 156 4.11 20.55 14.92
C ALA A 156 4.26 21.50 13.72
N PRO A 157 5.50 21.75 13.26
CA PRO A 157 5.72 22.51 12.03
C PRO A 157 5.14 21.76 10.83
N TRP A 158 4.70 22.52 9.83
CA TRP A 158 4.32 21.96 8.54
C TRP A 158 5.54 21.39 7.81
N THR A 159 5.34 20.25 7.17
CA THR A 159 6.32 19.58 6.31
C THR A 159 5.70 19.34 4.94
N CYS A 160 6.49 19.48 3.90
CA CYS A 160 6.03 19.23 2.53
C CYS A 160 6.03 17.72 2.24
N ALA A 161 4.84 17.14 2.08
CA ALA A 161 4.67 15.75 1.68
C ALA A 161 4.93 15.56 0.16
N GLY A 162 4.73 16.60 -0.63
CA GLY A 162 5.05 16.63 -2.06
C GLY A 162 4.78 18.01 -2.65
N SER A 163 5.58 18.42 -3.63
CA SER A 163 5.39 19.69 -4.32
C SER A 163 5.75 19.61 -5.79
N VAL A 164 5.15 20.50 -6.59
CA VAL A 164 5.41 20.67 -8.01
C VAL A 164 5.44 22.15 -8.35
N GLY A 165 6.15 22.50 -9.43
CA GLY A 165 6.42 23.89 -9.78
C GLY A 165 7.62 24.47 -9.02
N GLY A 166 7.88 25.77 -9.19
CA GLY A 166 8.99 26.49 -8.52
C GLY A 166 10.36 26.41 -9.20
N HIS A 167 10.54 25.61 -10.25
CA HIS A 167 11.79 25.62 -11.04
C HIS A 167 11.81 26.82 -12.00
N GLY A 168 12.33 27.96 -11.53
CA GLY A 168 12.46 29.20 -12.30
C GLY A 168 11.38 30.26 -12.04
N GLY A 169 10.57 30.10 -10.98
CA GLY A 169 9.48 31.01 -10.59
C GLY A 169 9.31 31.11 -9.06
N THR A 170 8.09 31.33 -8.58
CA THR A 170 7.76 31.40 -7.14
C THR A 170 7.98 30.02 -6.48
N PRO A 171 8.75 29.92 -5.38
CA PRO A 171 8.94 28.65 -4.69
C PRO A 171 7.62 28.13 -4.10
N PRO A 172 7.44 26.80 -4.01
CA PRO A 172 6.27 26.23 -3.36
C PRO A 172 6.16 26.71 -1.90
N PRO A 173 4.95 27.02 -1.41
CA PRO A 173 4.74 27.53 -0.07
C PRO A 173 5.11 26.47 0.98
N GLU A 174 5.82 26.88 2.03
CA GLU A 174 6.21 26.01 3.14
C GLU A 174 5.12 25.91 4.21
N ARG A 175 4.21 26.90 4.26
CA ARG A 175 3.06 26.93 5.17
C ARG A 175 1.79 27.30 4.41
N PRO A 176 0.62 26.82 4.87
CA PRO A 176 -0.66 27.17 4.22
C PRO A 176 -0.92 28.68 4.21
N GLU A 177 -0.51 29.38 5.27
CA GLU A 177 -0.66 30.84 5.42
C GLU A 177 0.16 31.68 4.44
N ASP A 178 1.19 31.10 3.83
CA ASP A 178 2.05 31.78 2.85
C ASP A 178 1.50 31.67 1.41
N ALA A 179 0.47 30.86 1.20
CA ALA A 179 -0.11 30.58 -0.11
C ALA A 179 -1.25 31.56 -0.46
N GLU A 180 -1.40 31.89 -1.75
CA GLU A 180 -2.57 32.64 -2.22
C GLU A 180 -3.88 31.85 -2.08
N VAL A 181 -3.79 30.52 -2.12
CA VAL A 181 -4.92 29.61 -1.87
C VAL A 181 -4.48 28.45 -0.99
N ASP A 182 -5.11 28.34 0.17
CA ASP A 182 -5.04 27.19 1.05
C ASP A 182 -6.34 26.38 1.01
N MET A 183 -6.21 25.05 0.97
CA MET A 183 -7.33 24.12 1.02
C MET A 183 -7.05 23.04 2.07
N PRO A 184 -7.68 23.11 3.26
CA PRO A 184 -7.46 22.13 4.31
C PRO A 184 -8.01 20.76 3.92
N VAL A 185 -7.30 19.70 4.31
CA VAL A 185 -7.67 18.30 4.12
C VAL A 185 -7.59 17.61 5.49
N GLY A 186 -8.73 17.54 6.17
CA GLY A 186 -8.76 17.10 7.57
C GLY A 186 -8.06 18.10 8.50
N ASP A 187 -7.53 17.61 9.62
CA ASP A 187 -7.02 18.46 10.71
C ASP A 187 -5.52 18.80 10.57
N HIS A 188 -4.79 18.01 9.78
CA HIS A 188 -3.33 18.02 9.76
C HIS A 188 -2.71 18.01 8.36
N MET A 189 -3.52 18.18 7.31
CA MET A 189 -3.04 18.35 5.94
C MET A 189 -3.67 19.57 5.28
N ALA A 190 -2.95 20.17 4.35
CA ALA A 190 -3.45 21.28 3.55
C ALA A 190 -2.78 21.27 2.17
N LEU A 191 -3.57 21.54 1.14
CA LEU A 191 -3.07 21.79 -0.19
C LEU A 191 -2.86 23.31 -0.35
N ALA A 192 -1.64 23.73 -0.64
CA ALA A 192 -1.23 25.12 -0.72
C ALA A 192 -0.79 25.43 -2.16
N LEU A 193 -1.35 26.48 -2.75
CA LEU A 193 -1.14 26.84 -4.16
C LEU A 193 -0.68 28.29 -4.26
N SER A 194 0.28 28.54 -5.16
CA SER A 194 0.80 29.88 -5.40
C SER A 194 0.69 30.36 -6.85
N GLY A 195 0.55 31.67 -7.00
CA GLY A 195 0.57 32.40 -8.29
C GLY A 195 -0.67 33.26 -8.54
N ARG A 196 -1.88 32.77 -8.21
CA ARG A 196 -3.12 33.55 -8.34
C ARG A 196 -4.21 33.14 -7.35
N VAL A 197 -5.12 34.07 -7.06
CA VAL A 197 -6.32 33.81 -6.25
C VAL A 197 -7.37 33.05 -7.08
N LEU A 198 -7.94 31.99 -6.51
CA LEU A 198 -8.99 31.18 -7.16
C LEU A 198 -10.41 31.70 -6.90
N PRO A 199 -11.29 31.72 -7.92
CA PRO A 199 -12.73 31.93 -7.76
C PRO A 199 -13.39 30.92 -6.80
N ALA A 200 -14.49 31.32 -6.17
CA ALA A 200 -15.20 30.45 -5.21
C ALA A 200 -15.76 29.17 -5.83
N GLU A 201 -16.09 29.18 -7.12
CA GLU A 201 -16.58 28.01 -7.87
C GLU A 201 -15.52 26.91 -8.01
N ASP A 202 -14.26 27.30 -8.23
CA ASP A 202 -13.13 26.39 -8.39
C ASP A 202 -12.68 25.75 -7.08
N ARG A 203 -12.95 26.39 -5.94
CA ARG A 203 -12.60 25.86 -4.61
C ARG A 203 -13.24 24.51 -4.32
N ARG A 204 -14.45 24.24 -4.84
CA ARG A 204 -15.12 22.93 -4.68
C ARG A 204 -14.40 21.82 -5.42
N VAL A 205 -13.95 22.10 -6.65
CA VAL A 205 -13.17 21.16 -7.45
C VAL A 205 -11.80 20.94 -6.81
N LEU A 206 -11.17 22.01 -6.33
CA LEU A 206 -9.90 21.95 -5.62
C LEU A 206 -9.98 21.09 -4.34
N ALA A 207 -11.06 21.20 -3.57
CA ALA A 207 -11.27 20.36 -2.38
C ALA A 207 -11.29 18.86 -2.74
N ALA A 208 -11.86 18.48 -3.88
CA ALA A 208 -11.82 17.10 -4.37
C ALA A 208 -10.39 16.66 -4.72
N PHE A 209 -9.62 17.51 -5.42
CA PHE A 209 -8.20 17.23 -5.69
C PHE A 209 -7.38 17.08 -4.40
N ALA A 210 -7.60 17.95 -3.41
CA ALA A 210 -6.90 17.92 -2.14
C ALA A 210 -7.21 16.62 -1.36
N ALA A 211 -8.48 16.21 -1.32
CA ALA A 211 -8.88 14.94 -0.72
C ALA A 211 -8.24 13.73 -1.44
N GLN A 212 -8.18 13.75 -2.78
CA GLN A 212 -7.51 12.69 -3.53
C GLN A 212 -6.01 12.66 -3.29
N ALA A 213 -5.36 13.82 -3.18
CA ALA A 213 -3.93 13.91 -2.89
C ALA A 213 -3.60 13.21 -1.56
N ALA A 214 -4.39 13.44 -0.52
CA ALA A 214 -4.24 12.76 0.77
C ALA A 214 -4.44 11.23 0.65
N VAL A 215 -5.48 10.78 -0.06
CA VAL A 215 -5.72 9.34 -0.27
C VAL A 215 -4.57 8.67 -1.04
N VAL A 216 -4.00 9.36 -2.05
CA VAL A 216 -2.85 8.86 -2.81
C VAL A 216 -1.60 8.78 -1.91
N LEU A 217 -1.33 9.80 -1.10
CA LEU A 217 -0.21 9.81 -0.15
C LEU A 217 -0.33 8.67 0.87
N ASP A 218 -1.50 8.49 1.48
CA ASP A 218 -1.75 7.40 2.43
C ASP A 218 -1.56 6.03 1.78
N ARG A 219 -2.06 5.87 0.55
CA ARG A 219 -1.86 4.63 -0.21
C ARG A 219 -0.39 4.37 -0.51
N GLN A 220 0.37 5.40 -0.88
CA GLN A 220 1.81 5.27 -1.14
C GLN A 220 2.56 4.84 0.12
N ARG A 221 2.26 5.44 1.27
CA ARG A 221 2.83 5.06 2.58
C ARG A 221 2.54 3.62 2.94
N LEU A 222 1.27 3.23 2.89
CA LEU A 222 0.85 1.85 3.17
C LEU A 222 1.51 0.85 2.22
N ALA A 223 1.67 1.21 0.94
CA ALA A 223 2.37 0.35 -0.03
C ALA A 223 3.86 0.23 0.28
N GLN A 224 4.52 1.31 0.69
CA GLN A 224 5.93 1.33 1.08
C GLN A 224 6.17 0.51 2.36
N GLU A 225 5.36 0.72 3.40
CA GLU A 225 5.40 -0.05 4.64
C GLU A 225 5.17 -1.55 4.38
N ALA A 226 4.17 -1.89 3.55
CA ALA A 226 3.92 -3.27 3.17
C ALA A 226 5.08 -3.88 2.35
N GLY A 227 5.75 -3.08 1.52
CA GLY A 227 6.97 -3.48 0.80
C GLY A 227 8.11 -3.84 1.77
N GLN A 228 8.44 -2.92 2.67
CA GLN A 228 9.49 -3.13 3.69
C GLN A 228 9.17 -4.32 4.61
N ALA A 229 7.92 -4.47 5.04
CA ALA A 229 7.51 -5.59 5.87
C ALA A 229 7.66 -6.93 5.13
N ARG A 230 7.35 -6.99 3.83
CA ARG A 230 7.58 -8.20 3.01
C ARG A 230 9.05 -8.52 2.85
N GLU A 231 9.89 -7.54 2.55
CA GLU A 231 11.34 -7.73 2.43
C GLU A 231 11.94 -8.27 3.74
N LEU A 232 11.56 -7.68 4.88
CA LEU A 232 11.99 -8.14 6.20
C LEU A 232 11.49 -9.55 6.50
N ALA A 233 10.23 -9.86 6.17
CA ALA A 233 9.64 -11.17 6.38
C ALA A 233 10.33 -12.24 5.53
N GLU A 234 10.64 -11.94 4.27
CA GLU A 234 11.35 -12.86 3.38
C GLU A 234 12.78 -13.12 3.87
N GLY A 235 13.50 -12.06 4.28
CA GLY A 235 14.82 -12.19 4.90
C GLY A 235 14.79 -13.08 6.15
N ASN A 236 13.80 -12.90 7.03
CA ASN A 236 13.62 -13.74 8.22
C ASN A 236 13.23 -15.18 7.88
N ARG A 237 12.41 -15.39 6.84
CA ARG A 237 12.02 -16.72 6.37
C ARG A 237 13.23 -17.48 5.85
N ILE A 238 14.04 -16.86 5.00
CA ILE A 238 15.29 -17.40 4.48
C ILE A 238 16.20 -17.74 5.67
N ARG A 239 16.47 -16.79 6.58
CA ARG A 239 17.30 -17.02 7.77
C ARG A 239 16.84 -18.21 8.61
N THR A 240 15.53 -18.37 8.81
CA THR A 240 14.98 -19.48 9.59
C THR A 240 15.14 -20.82 8.87
N ALA A 241 14.88 -20.86 7.57
CA ALA A 241 15.09 -22.05 6.75
C ALA A 241 16.56 -22.47 6.73
N LEU A 242 17.47 -21.50 6.63
CA LEU A 242 18.92 -21.71 6.72
C LEU A 242 19.32 -22.37 8.05
N LEU A 243 18.91 -21.79 9.18
CA LEU A 243 19.23 -22.35 10.50
C LEU A 243 18.67 -23.76 10.70
N ALA A 244 17.47 -24.04 10.17
CA ALA A 244 16.86 -25.35 10.26
C ALA A 244 17.61 -26.41 9.43
N ALA A 245 18.00 -26.08 8.20
CA ALA A 245 18.77 -26.96 7.31
C ALA A 245 20.14 -27.28 7.90
N VAL A 246 20.86 -26.26 8.38
CA VAL A 246 22.16 -26.40 9.03
C VAL A 246 22.08 -27.28 10.27
N SER A 247 21.07 -27.06 11.11
CA SER A 247 20.87 -27.88 12.31
C SER A 247 20.63 -29.35 11.99
N HIS A 248 19.94 -29.64 10.89
CA HIS A 248 19.74 -31.01 10.43
C HIS A 248 21.06 -31.64 9.96
N ASP A 249 21.83 -30.92 9.16
CA ASP A 249 23.06 -31.43 8.56
C ASP A 249 24.19 -31.65 9.56
N LEU A 250 24.22 -30.87 10.64
CA LEU A 250 25.11 -31.13 11.77
C LEU A 250 24.66 -32.36 12.59
N ARG A 251 23.35 -32.59 12.72
CA ARG A 251 22.81 -33.68 13.56
C ARG A 251 23.12 -35.07 12.99
N THR A 252 23.10 -35.24 11.67
CA THR A 252 23.33 -36.54 11.02
C THR A 252 24.72 -37.13 11.31
N PRO A 253 25.85 -36.47 11.00
CA PRO A 253 27.18 -37.00 11.30
C PRO A 253 27.40 -37.09 12.81
N LEU A 254 26.91 -36.13 13.60
CA LEU A 254 27.01 -36.19 15.06
C LEU A 254 26.31 -37.44 15.64
N ALA A 255 25.13 -37.79 15.12
CA ALA A 255 24.41 -39.00 15.53
C ALA A 255 25.17 -40.27 15.14
N ALA A 256 25.80 -40.31 13.96
CA ALA A 256 26.62 -41.43 13.52
C ALA A 256 27.86 -41.62 14.41
N ILE A 257 28.62 -40.55 14.65
CA ILE A 257 29.76 -40.55 15.58
C ILE A 257 29.31 -41.02 16.97
N LYS A 258 28.20 -40.47 17.47
CA LYS A 258 27.69 -40.83 18.80
C LYS A 258 27.30 -42.30 18.89
N ALA A 259 26.68 -42.86 17.84
CA ALA A 259 26.32 -44.27 17.78
C ALA A 259 27.57 -45.14 17.77
N ALA A 260 28.54 -44.86 16.90
CA ALA A 260 29.78 -45.61 16.79
C ALA A 260 30.60 -45.59 18.10
N VAL A 261 30.79 -44.40 18.70
CA VAL A 261 31.46 -44.26 20.01
C VAL A 261 30.70 -44.99 21.13
N SER A 262 29.36 -44.97 21.11
CA SER A 262 28.57 -45.67 22.14
C SER A 262 28.67 -47.19 21.98
N SER A 263 28.71 -47.69 20.74
CA SER A 263 28.91 -49.12 20.44
C SER A 263 30.31 -49.59 20.87
N LEU A 264 31.36 -48.84 20.52
CA LEU A 264 32.74 -49.17 20.91
C LEU A 264 32.96 -49.14 22.43
N ARG A 265 32.14 -48.36 23.17
CA ARG A 265 32.19 -48.29 24.64
C ARG A 265 31.38 -49.36 25.36
N SER A 266 30.61 -50.19 24.64
CA SER A 266 29.76 -51.22 25.22
C SER A 266 30.57 -52.48 25.54
N ASP A 267 30.63 -52.88 26.82
CA ASP A 267 31.34 -54.09 27.25
C ASP A 267 30.60 -55.40 26.89
N ASP A 268 29.36 -55.30 26.40
CA ASP A 268 28.49 -56.44 26.11
C ASP A 268 28.77 -57.12 24.75
N VAL A 269 29.65 -56.54 23.91
CA VAL A 269 29.94 -57.01 22.55
C VAL A 269 31.45 -57.19 22.37
N ALA A 270 31.87 -58.39 21.96
CA ALA A 270 33.24 -58.63 21.51
C ALA A 270 33.36 -58.26 20.02
N TRP A 271 34.09 -57.19 19.73
CA TRP A 271 34.30 -56.72 18.36
C TRP A 271 35.43 -57.51 17.67
N SER A 272 35.26 -57.78 16.38
CA SER A 272 36.39 -58.15 15.54
C SER A 272 37.25 -56.92 15.26
N ALA A 273 38.53 -57.11 14.94
CA ALA A 273 39.41 -56.00 14.57
C ALA A 273 38.93 -55.26 13.31
N GLU A 274 38.17 -55.93 12.45
CA GLU A 274 37.61 -55.36 11.22
C GLU A 274 36.39 -54.47 11.52
N ASP A 275 35.46 -54.94 12.37
CA ASP A 275 34.29 -54.15 12.79
C ASP A 275 34.70 -52.92 13.64
N GLU A 276 35.74 -53.07 14.48
CA GLU A 276 36.29 -51.95 15.26
C GLU A 276 36.91 -50.89 14.33
N ALA A 277 37.65 -51.31 13.31
CA ALA A 277 38.22 -50.41 12.31
C ALA A 277 37.13 -49.67 11.51
N GLU A 278 36.06 -50.35 11.10
CA GLU A 278 34.94 -49.73 10.37
C GLU A 278 34.23 -48.66 11.24
N LEU A 279 34.03 -48.93 12.53
CA LEU A 279 33.45 -47.95 13.46
C LEU A 279 34.35 -46.73 13.67
N LEU A 280 35.66 -46.93 13.76
CA LEU A 280 36.65 -45.84 13.88
C LEU A 280 36.71 -44.99 12.60
N GLU A 281 36.72 -45.63 11.42
CA GLU A 281 36.67 -44.94 10.13
C GLU A 281 35.37 -44.13 9.99
N GLY A 282 34.24 -44.68 10.43
CA GLY A 282 32.96 -43.97 10.47
C GLY A 282 32.97 -42.74 11.40
N ILE A 283 33.73 -42.80 12.51
CA ILE A 283 33.91 -41.64 13.41
C ILE A 283 34.76 -40.57 12.74
N GLU A 284 35.88 -40.95 12.13
CA GLU A 284 36.80 -40.04 11.43
C GLU A 284 36.07 -39.32 10.28
N SER A 285 35.44 -40.09 9.38
CA SER A 285 34.64 -39.53 8.27
C SER A 285 33.51 -38.62 8.75
N GLY A 286 32.86 -38.97 9.87
CA GLY A 286 31.84 -38.14 10.49
C GLY A 286 32.39 -36.82 11.02
N ALA A 287 33.58 -36.84 11.63
CA ALA A 287 34.25 -35.68 12.20
C ALA A 287 34.75 -34.73 11.11
N ASP A 288 35.39 -35.26 10.07
CA ASP A 288 35.86 -34.48 8.92
C ASP A 288 34.68 -33.78 8.23
N ARG A 289 33.56 -34.51 8.06
CA ARG A 289 32.34 -33.92 7.51
C ARG A 289 31.77 -32.80 8.36
N LEU A 290 31.84 -32.90 9.69
CA LEU A 290 31.43 -31.80 10.58
C LEU A 290 32.36 -30.60 10.46
N ASP A 291 33.67 -30.82 10.38
CA ASP A 291 34.66 -29.74 10.22
C ASP A 291 34.44 -28.97 8.92
N HIS A 292 34.26 -29.69 7.80
CA HIS A 292 33.91 -29.08 6.51
C HIS A 292 32.60 -28.27 6.56
N LEU A 293 31.54 -28.79 7.20
CA LEU A 293 30.28 -28.06 7.36
C LEU A 293 30.44 -26.78 8.19
N VAL A 294 31.19 -26.84 9.29
CA VAL A 294 31.47 -25.67 10.14
C VAL A 294 32.30 -24.65 9.39
N GLY A 295 33.32 -25.09 8.64
CA GLY A 295 34.11 -24.24 7.75
C GLY A 295 33.22 -23.45 6.80
N ASN A 296 32.41 -24.13 6.00
CA ASN A 296 31.52 -23.51 5.02
C ASN A 296 30.55 -22.49 5.65
N LEU A 297 30.06 -22.77 6.86
CA LEU A 297 29.20 -21.83 7.59
C LEU A 297 29.92 -20.56 8.04
N LEU A 298 31.17 -20.68 8.48
CA LEU A 298 31.99 -19.54 8.86
C LEU A 298 32.34 -18.68 7.65
N ASP A 299 32.63 -19.29 6.50
CA ASP A 299 32.89 -18.54 5.26
C ASP A 299 31.66 -17.79 4.79
N MET A 300 30.50 -18.47 4.77
CA MET A 300 29.23 -17.83 4.40
C MET A 300 28.89 -16.66 5.33
N SER A 301 29.10 -16.82 6.64
CA SER A 301 28.91 -15.74 7.62
C SER A 301 29.84 -14.55 7.35
N ARG A 302 31.11 -14.81 7.01
CA ARG A 302 32.08 -13.76 6.68
C ARG A 302 31.70 -13.02 5.39
N LEU A 303 31.24 -13.75 4.37
CA LEU A 303 30.77 -13.17 3.11
C LEU A 303 29.52 -12.31 3.30
N GLN A 304 28.51 -12.81 4.03
CA GLN A 304 27.26 -12.08 4.31
C GLN A 304 27.47 -10.80 5.13
N THR A 305 28.43 -10.81 6.06
CA THR A 305 28.75 -9.65 6.90
C THR A 305 29.68 -8.65 6.21
N GLY A 306 30.14 -8.95 4.99
CA GLY A 306 31.09 -8.11 4.26
C GLY A 306 32.46 -8.03 4.92
N THR A 307 32.82 -9.00 5.76
CA THR A 307 34.11 -9.02 6.48
C THR A 307 35.24 -9.64 5.66
N VAL A 308 34.93 -10.30 4.54
CA VAL A 308 35.94 -10.77 3.58
C VAL A 308 36.47 -9.56 2.80
N THR A 309 37.76 -9.26 2.98
CA THR A 309 38.47 -8.24 2.20
C THR A 309 39.40 -8.96 1.23
N PRO A 310 39.11 -9.02 -0.08
CA PRO A 310 39.93 -9.75 -1.04
C PRO A 310 41.31 -9.11 -1.19
N LEU A 311 42.35 -9.94 -1.17
CA LEU A 311 43.73 -9.53 -1.45
C LEU A 311 44.06 -9.84 -2.91
N ILE A 312 43.66 -8.93 -3.80
CA ILE A 312 43.85 -9.06 -5.24
C ILE A 312 45.33 -8.95 -5.61
N ARG A 313 45.86 -9.96 -6.31
CA ARG A 313 47.19 -9.97 -6.94
C ARG A 313 47.15 -10.63 -8.31
N GLU A 314 48.08 -10.26 -9.18
CA GLU A 314 48.30 -10.96 -10.45
C GLU A 314 48.95 -12.32 -10.17
N ILE A 315 48.37 -13.38 -10.70
CA ILE A 315 48.86 -14.76 -10.55
C ILE A 315 48.52 -15.59 -11.80
N ASP A 316 49.32 -16.60 -12.08
CA ASP A 316 49.06 -17.56 -13.13
C ASP A 316 48.07 -18.66 -12.65
N LEU A 317 47.16 -19.09 -13.54
CA LEU A 317 46.13 -20.09 -13.17
C LEU A 317 46.71 -21.49 -12.93
N ASP A 318 47.80 -21.81 -13.60
CA ASP A 318 48.55 -23.06 -13.43
C ASP A 318 49.26 -23.16 -12.07
N GLU A 319 49.44 -22.05 -11.34
CA GLU A 319 49.89 -22.07 -9.93
C GLU A 319 48.74 -22.36 -8.95
N VAL A 320 47.53 -21.84 -9.24
CA VAL A 320 46.40 -21.88 -8.30
C VAL A 320 45.57 -23.16 -8.45
N VAL A 321 45.25 -23.55 -9.69
CA VAL A 321 44.32 -24.67 -9.93
C VAL A 321 44.86 -26.01 -9.40
N PRO A 322 46.16 -26.35 -9.53
CA PRO A 322 46.68 -27.59 -8.93
C PRO A 322 46.58 -27.61 -7.40
N MET A 323 46.69 -26.47 -6.72
CA MET A 323 46.52 -26.38 -5.26
C MET A 323 45.09 -26.72 -4.84
N ALA A 324 44.11 -26.32 -5.64
CA ALA A 324 42.70 -26.66 -5.42
C ALA A 324 42.39 -28.16 -5.56
N LEU A 325 43.32 -28.95 -6.11
CA LEU A 325 43.13 -30.37 -6.43
C LEU A 325 43.92 -31.33 -5.54
N VAL A 326 44.65 -30.83 -4.53
CA VAL A 326 45.53 -31.64 -3.66
C VAL A 326 44.79 -32.79 -2.94
N GLY A 327 43.48 -32.65 -2.70
CA GLY A 327 42.64 -33.68 -2.08
C GLY A 327 41.88 -34.59 -3.05
N VAL A 328 42.01 -34.40 -4.37
CA VAL A 328 41.25 -35.12 -5.39
C VAL A 328 42.15 -36.17 -6.05
N PRO A 329 41.71 -37.43 -6.20
CA PRO A 329 42.50 -38.46 -6.88
C PRO A 329 42.83 -38.04 -8.32
N GLU A 330 44.10 -38.17 -8.73
CA GLU A 330 44.54 -37.82 -10.10
C GLU A 330 43.78 -38.58 -11.20
N ALA A 331 43.24 -39.77 -10.89
CA ALA A 331 42.46 -40.55 -11.84
C ALA A 331 41.08 -39.94 -12.15
N ASP A 332 40.56 -39.10 -11.26
CA ASP A 332 39.21 -38.54 -11.34
C ASP A 332 39.17 -37.17 -12.05
N VAL A 333 40.34 -36.57 -12.34
CA VAL A 333 40.45 -35.23 -12.93
C VAL A 333 41.50 -35.18 -14.04
N ALA A 334 41.13 -34.61 -15.18
CA ALA A 334 42.03 -34.26 -16.27
C ALA A 334 42.23 -32.74 -16.33
N LEU A 335 43.49 -32.30 -16.32
CA LEU A 335 43.87 -30.88 -16.38
C LEU A 335 44.34 -30.49 -17.80
N ASP A 336 43.80 -29.40 -18.32
CA ASP A 336 44.17 -28.78 -19.60
C ASP A 336 44.27 -27.26 -19.45
N ILE A 337 45.36 -26.80 -18.82
CA ILE A 337 45.61 -25.38 -18.54
C ILE A 337 46.89 -24.97 -19.28
N PRO A 338 46.78 -24.18 -20.36
CA PRO A 338 47.95 -23.68 -21.09
C PRO A 338 48.80 -22.74 -20.23
N GLU A 339 50.12 -22.91 -20.28
CA GLU A 339 51.09 -22.03 -19.59
C GLU A 339 51.13 -20.62 -20.22
N GLU A 340 50.66 -20.45 -21.47
CA GLU A 340 50.66 -19.15 -22.17
C GLU A 340 49.46 -18.24 -21.83
N LEU A 341 48.65 -18.61 -20.84
CA LEU A 341 47.53 -17.81 -20.40
C LEU A 341 48.01 -16.48 -19.76
N PRO A 342 47.28 -15.37 -19.95
CA PRO A 342 47.60 -14.13 -19.26
C PRO A 342 47.32 -14.27 -17.75
N MET A 343 48.17 -13.63 -16.94
CA MET A 343 47.94 -13.51 -15.49
C MET A 343 46.56 -12.94 -15.18
N VAL A 344 45.93 -13.48 -14.13
CA VAL A 344 44.61 -13.04 -13.65
C VAL A 344 44.75 -12.27 -12.34
N ALA A 345 44.02 -11.17 -12.22
CA ALA A 345 43.97 -10.36 -11.00
C ALA A 345 42.89 -10.90 -10.04
N VAL A 346 43.28 -11.76 -9.12
CA VAL A 346 42.37 -12.46 -8.19
C VAL A 346 42.95 -12.53 -6.77
N ASP A 347 42.13 -12.89 -5.80
CA ASP A 347 42.62 -13.42 -4.53
C ASP A 347 42.86 -14.93 -4.70
N PRO A 348 44.11 -15.42 -4.58
CA PRO A 348 44.39 -16.82 -4.90
C PRO A 348 43.74 -17.81 -3.93
N GLY A 349 43.56 -17.43 -2.66
CA GLY A 349 42.91 -18.30 -1.69
C GLY A 349 41.41 -18.43 -1.96
N LEU A 350 40.76 -17.34 -2.36
CA LEU A 350 39.34 -17.39 -2.77
C LEU A 350 39.15 -18.14 -4.08
N LEU A 351 40.06 -17.98 -5.05
CA LEU A 351 40.00 -18.71 -6.31
C LEU A 351 40.24 -20.22 -6.09
N GLU A 352 41.30 -20.59 -5.37
CA GLU A 352 41.59 -21.98 -4.99
C GLU A 352 40.35 -22.65 -4.40
N ARG A 353 39.71 -21.97 -3.45
CA ARG A 353 38.52 -22.48 -2.77
C ARG A 353 37.29 -22.61 -3.68
N ALA A 354 37.07 -21.65 -4.55
CA ALA A 354 35.99 -21.72 -5.54
C ALA A 354 36.18 -22.90 -6.50
N VAL A 355 37.42 -23.10 -6.98
CA VAL A 355 37.77 -24.21 -7.88
C VAL A 355 37.62 -25.55 -7.16
N ALA A 356 38.13 -25.68 -5.93
CA ALA A 356 37.99 -26.90 -5.12
C ALA A 356 36.51 -27.27 -4.94
N ASN A 357 35.66 -26.32 -4.55
CA ASN A 357 34.23 -26.55 -4.36
C ASN A 357 33.53 -27.03 -5.64
N ILE A 358 33.86 -26.46 -6.80
CA ILE A 358 33.25 -26.84 -8.09
C ILE A 358 33.76 -28.23 -8.50
N VAL A 359 35.05 -28.51 -8.38
CA VAL A 359 35.63 -29.79 -8.79
C VAL A 359 35.21 -30.93 -7.87
N GLU A 360 35.16 -30.72 -6.55
CA GLU A 360 34.63 -31.71 -5.61
C GLU A 360 33.18 -32.09 -5.94
N ASN A 361 32.35 -31.10 -6.28
CA ASN A 361 30.99 -31.36 -6.75
C ASN A 361 31.00 -32.15 -8.08
N ALA A 362 31.82 -31.76 -9.05
CA ALA A 362 31.93 -32.44 -10.34
C ALA A 362 32.37 -33.91 -10.19
N VAL A 363 33.36 -34.19 -9.35
CA VAL A 363 33.85 -35.56 -9.09
C VAL A 363 32.78 -36.40 -8.40
N LYS A 364 32.11 -35.82 -7.40
CA LYS A 364 31.03 -36.50 -6.65
C LYS A 364 29.86 -36.94 -7.52
N TYR A 365 29.53 -36.20 -8.58
CA TYR A 365 28.40 -36.50 -9.48
C TYR A 365 28.82 -37.17 -10.80
N SER A 366 30.12 -37.30 -11.06
CA SER A 366 30.63 -37.99 -12.24
C SER A 366 30.60 -39.52 -12.07
N PRO A 367 30.37 -40.28 -13.15
CA PRO A 367 30.54 -41.73 -13.12
C PRO A 367 32.05 -42.08 -13.08
N PRO A 368 32.43 -43.21 -12.47
CA PRO A 368 33.83 -43.56 -12.19
C PRO A 368 34.70 -43.82 -13.43
N ASP A 369 34.09 -43.90 -14.62
CA ASP A 369 34.76 -44.12 -15.90
C ASP A 369 34.96 -42.82 -16.71
N ARG A 370 34.54 -41.66 -16.19
CA ARG A 370 34.70 -40.36 -16.84
C ARG A 370 35.32 -39.34 -15.89
N PRO A 371 36.62 -39.01 -16.06
CA PRO A 371 37.25 -37.97 -15.26
C PRO A 371 36.64 -36.60 -15.59
N VAL A 372 36.62 -35.73 -14.59
CA VAL A 372 36.24 -34.33 -14.71
C VAL A 372 37.31 -33.58 -15.50
N LEU A 373 36.94 -32.85 -16.54
CA LEU A 373 37.88 -32.03 -17.31
C LEU A 373 37.91 -30.61 -16.76
N VAL A 374 39.07 -30.18 -16.27
CA VAL A 374 39.34 -28.80 -15.86
C VAL A 374 40.22 -28.16 -16.93
N SER A 375 39.66 -27.21 -17.67
CA SER A 375 40.34 -26.56 -18.80
C SER A 375 40.29 -25.04 -18.71
N ALA A 376 41.30 -24.36 -19.23
CA ALA A 376 41.34 -22.90 -19.24
C ALA A 376 41.66 -22.34 -20.63
N SER A 377 41.04 -21.21 -20.99
CA SER A 377 41.28 -20.55 -22.28
C SER A 377 41.16 -19.04 -22.18
N ALA A 378 41.92 -18.30 -22.98
CA ALA A 378 41.80 -16.85 -23.08
C ALA A 378 40.77 -16.47 -24.15
N LEU A 379 39.79 -15.63 -23.78
CA LEU A 379 38.77 -15.09 -24.67
C LEU A 379 38.72 -13.57 -24.56
N GLY A 380 39.43 -12.89 -25.47
CA GLY A 380 39.49 -11.43 -25.49
C GLY A 380 40.20 -10.87 -24.26
N ASP A 381 39.47 -10.16 -23.41
CA ASP A 381 39.94 -9.54 -22.17
C ASP A 381 39.77 -10.42 -20.92
N ARG A 382 39.43 -11.71 -21.10
CA ARG A 382 39.07 -12.62 -20.00
C ARG A 382 39.75 -13.96 -20.13
N VAL A 383 39.97 -14.60 -18.99
CA VAL A 383 40.32 -16.02 -18.92
C VAL A 383 39.09 -16.79 -18.46
N GLU A 384 38.74 -17.84 -19.21
CA GLU A 384 37.63 -18.72 -18.92
C GLU A 384 38.17 -20.04 -18.37
N LEU A 385 37.85 -20.34 -17.11
CA LEU A 385 38.09 -21.64 -16.48
C LEU A 385 36.81 -22.47 -16.55
N ARG A 386 36.91 -23.67 -17.12
CA ARG A 386 35.78 -24.58 -17.34
C ARG A 386 36.02 -25.87 -16.56
N VAL A 387 35.00 -26.28 -15.81
CA VAL A 387 34.93 -27.60 -15.16
C VAL A 387 33.80 -28.37 -15.83
N ALA A 388 34.12 -29.47 -16.51
CA ALA A 388 33.16 -30.28 -17.23
C ALA A 388 33.08 -31.68 -16.61
N ASP A 389 31.91 -32.03 -16.08
CA ASP A 389 31.61 -33.33 -15.48
C ASP A 389 30.83 -34.24 -16.44
N GLY A 390 30.87 -35.54 -16.17
CA GLY A 390 30.14 -36.56 -16.94
C GLY A 390 28.81 -36.98 -16.33
N GLY A 391 28.32 -36.23 -15.35
CA GLY A 391 27.18 -36.58 -14.50
C GLY A 391 25.81 -36.44 -15.18
N PRO A 392 24.71 -36.61 -14.41
CA PRO A 392 23.35 -36.57 -14.92
C PRO A 392 22.90 -35.18 -15.42
N GLY A 393 23.69 -34.14 -15.16
CA GLY A 393 23.37 -32.75 -15.47
C GLY A 393 22.30 -32.15 -14.58
N VAL A 394 21.98 -30.88 -14.84
CA VAL A 394 20.98 -30.10 -14.11
C VAL A 394 19.81 -29.74 -15.05
N PRO A 395 18.55 -29.96 -14.66
CA PRO A 395 17.38 -29.51 -15.42
C PRO A 395 17.41 -28.01 -15.69
N ASP A 396 16.96 -27.58 -16.87
CA ASP A 396 16.99 -26.16 -17.26
C ASP A 396 16.24 -25.24 -16.29
N THR A 397 15.16 -25.75 -15.65
CA THR A 397 14.37 -25.00 -14.67
C THR A 397 15.12 -24.70 -13.37
N ASP A 398 16.17 -25.46 -13.07
CA ASP A 398 16.89 -25.39 -11.80
C ASP A 398 18.26 -24.69 -11.94
N LYS A 399 18.72 -24.42 -13.18
CA LYS A 399 20.03 -23.81 -13.46
C LYS A 399 20.25 -22.47 -12.78
N ASP A 400 19.24 -21.61 -12.74
CA ASP A 400 19.35 -20.30 -12.07
C ASP A 400 19.43 -20.44 -10.55
N ARG A 401 18.98 -21.58 -10.02
CA ARG A 401 18.83 -21.78 -8.58
C ARG A 401 19.91 -22.64 -7.95
N ILE A 402 20.73 -23.36 -8.73
CA ILE A 402 21.83 -24.19 -8.18
C ILE A 402 22.87 -23.40 -7.38
N PHE A 403 22.96 -22.09 -7.61
CA PHE A 403 23.82 -21.17 -6.87
C PHE A 403 23.11 -20.48 -5.70
N GLU A 404 21.80 -20.72 -5.51
CA GLU A 404 21.11 -20.31 -4.30
C GLU A 404 21.70 -21.09 -3.11
N PRO A 405 21.98 -20.40 -1.99
CA PRO A 405 22.50 -21.07 -0.79
C PRO A 405 21.65 -22.28 -0.37
N PHE A 406 22.31 -23.41 -0.13
CA PHE A 406 21.72 -24.65 0.44
C PHE A 406 20.66 -25.35 -0.41
N GLN A 407 20.59 -25.07 -1.72
CA GLN A 407 19.83 -25.92 -2.63
C GLN A 407 20.42 -27.32 -2.74
N ARG A 408 19.55 -28.32 -2.92
CA ARG A 408 19.94 -29.70 -3.22
C ARG A 408 19.22 -30.16 -4.47
N TYR A 409 19.90 -30.96 -5.28
CA TYR A 409 19.26 -31.66 -6.39
C TYR A 409 18.13 -32.58 -5.89
N GLY A 410 16.90 -32.28 -6.33
CA GLY A 410 15.69 -33.01 -5.96
C GLY A 410 14.78 -32.32 -4.92
N ASP A 411 15.14 -31.14 -4.40
CA ASP A 411 14.24 -30.36 -3.54
C ASP A 411 13.14 -29.68 -4.38
N ALA A 412 12.06 -30.41 -4.64
CA ALA A 412 10.84 -29.83 -5.17
C ALA A 412 10.23 -28.85 -4.14
N PRO A 413 9.71 -27.68 -4.56
CA PRO A 413 9.06 -26.77 -3.64
C PRO A 413 7.82 -27.44 -3.05
N ARG A 414 7.86 -27.75 -1.75
CA ARG A 414 6.66 -28.14 -0.99
C ARG A 414 5.72 -26.93 -0.92
N GLY A 415 4.87 -26.79 -1.93
CA GLY A 415 3.99 -25.63 -2.05
C GLY A 415 2.93 -25.73 -3.15
N GLN A 416 2.18 -26.83 -3.22
CA GLN A 416 0.72 -26.92 -3.51
C GLN A 416 0.36 -28.37 -3.88
N GLY A 417 -0.72 -28.88 -3.25
CA GLY A 417 -0.94 -30.31 -3.06
C GLY A 417 -1.35 -31.13 -4.28
N SER A 418 -0.96 -32.41 -4.25
CA SER A 418 -1.83 -33.53 -4.60
C SER A 418 -1.28 -34.81 -3.98
N ALA A 419 -2.11 -35.50 -3.18
CA ALA A 419 -1.87 -36.86 -2.75
C ALA A 419 -2.11 -37.82 -3.92
N SER A 420 -1.15 -38.69 -4.22
CA SER A 420 -1.33 -40.11 -4.62
C SER A 420 -0.02 -40.70 -5.15
N GLY A 421 0.38 -41.86 -4.62
CA GLY A 421 1.37 -42.75 -5.24
C GLY A 421 2.52 -43.19 -4.34
N SER A 422 2.41 -44.36 -3.72
CA SER A 422 3.49 -45.08 -3.03
C SER A 422 4.40 -45.83 -4.04
N PRO A 423 5.54 -46.44 -3.65
CA PRO A 423 6.88 -45.98 -4.01
C PRO A 423 7.63 -46.97 -4.92
N SER A 424 8.71 -46.53 -5.57
CA SER A 424 9.72 -47.44 -6.16
C SER A 424 11.12 -47.06 -5.68
N PRO A 425 12.03 -48.03 -5.45
CA PRO A 425 13.23 -47.81 -4.66
C PRO A 425 14.46 -47.59 -5.56
N ALA A 426 15.05 -46.41 -5.53
CA ALA A 426 16.48 -46.20 -5.83
C ALA A 426 16.87 -44.75 -5.58
N ALA A 427 18.09 -44.58 -5.06
CA ALA A 427 18.81 -43.32 -4.83
C ALA A 427 18.28 -42.42 -3.70
N SER A 428 19.00 -42.47 -2.58
CA SER A 428 18.92 -41.48 -1.51
C SER A 428 19.37 -40.10 -2.02
N PRO A 429 18.55 -39.03 -1.88
CA PRO A 429 18.95 -37.69 -2.29
C PRO A 429 20.01 -37.14 -1.32
N ARG A 430 21.19 -36.80 -1.85
CA ARG A 430 22.35 -36.34 -1.08
C ARG A 430 22.62 -34.84 -1.32
N PRO A 431 23.00 -34.08 -0.28
CA PRO A 431 23.13 -32.62 -0.32
C PRO A 431 24.22 -32.13 -1.29
N TRP A 432 23.98 -30.98 -1.92
CA TRP A 432 25.00 -30.17 -2.59
C TRP A 432 25.71 -29.31 -1.53
N ALA A 433 27.02 -29.20 -1.65
CA ALA A 433 27.80 -28.25 -0.86
C ALA A 433 27.81 -26.93 -1.63
N GLY A 434 27.12 -25.93 -1.08
CA GLY A 434 27.19 -24.54 -1.57
C GLY A 434 28.53 -23.94 -1.16
N GLY A 435 29.27 -23.43 -2.14
CA GLY A 435 30.48 -22.64 -1.99
C GLY A 435 30.21 -21.16 -2.06
#